data_AF-A0A822AQV9-F1
#
_entry.id   AF-A0A822AQV9-F1
#
_cell.length_a   1.000
_cell.length_b   1.000
_cell.length_c   1.000
_cell.angle_alpha   90.00
_cell.angle_beta   90.00
_cell.angle_gamma   90.00
#
_symmetry.space_group_name_H-M   'P 1'
#
loop_
_entity.id
_entity.type
_entity.pdbx_description
1 polymer ?
#
loop_
_entity_poly.entity_id
_entity_poly.type
_entity_poly.pdbx_seq_one_letter_code
_entity_poly.pdbx_strand_id
1 'polypeptide(L)'
;IRMLDQPFMTDLMEASSMAHEPNLIDIYSASWGPVDDGKTVDGPRHATMKAIVKGINGGRRGLGSLYVWASGDGGANDDCNCDGYAASMWTISINSAINDGRTALYDESCTSTLASTFSNGRSDDPHAG
;
A
#
# COMPACT_ATOMS: atom_id res chain seq x y z
N ILE A 1 9.85 -9.99 1.82
CA ILE A 1 9.45 -11.08 0.89
C ILE A 1 9.82 -10.61 -0.51
N ARG A 2 10.66 -11.34 -1.28
CA ARG A 2 11.05 -10.92 -2.64
C ARG A 2 10.01 -11.43 -3.63
N MET A 3 9.20 -10.54 -4.18
CA MET A 3 8.09 -10.91 -5.08
C MET A 3 7.91 -10.00 -6.30
N LEU A 4 8.42 -8.75 -6.26
CA LEU A 4 8.31 -7.78 -7.36
C LEU A 4 9.36 -7.95 -8.48
N ASP A 5 10.44 -8.69 -8.23
CA ASP A 5 11.53 -8.87 -9.19
C ASP A 5 11.24 -10.02 -10.17
N GLN A 6 10.02 -10.06 -10.70
CA GLN A 6 9.55 -11.08 -11.64
C GLN A 6 9.12 -10.40 -12.95
N PRO A 7 9.17 -11.11 -14.10
CA PRO A 7 8.80 -10.51 -15.39
C PRO A 7 7.35 -10.02 -15.47
N PHE A 8 6.47 -10.64 -14.68
CA PHE A 8 5.08 -10.23 -14.52
C PHE A 8 4.59 -10.63 -13.12
N MET A 9 3.72 -9.80 -12.56
CA MET A 9 3.05 -10.05 -11.29
C MET A 9 1.79 -10.87 -11.52
N THR A 10 1.55 -11.87 -10.66
CA THR A 10 0.35 -12.71 -10.70
C THR A 10 -0.36 -12.66 -9.35
N ASP A 11 -1.69 -12.82 -9.36
CA ASP A 11 -2.52 -12.89 -8.16
C ASP A 11 -2.01 -13.96 -7.16
N LEU A 12 -1.50 -15.10 -7.65
CA LEU A 12 -0.97 -16.14 -6.75
C LEU A 12 0.34 -15.73 -6.06
N MET A 13 1.17 -14.91 -6.70
CA MET A 13 2.40 -14.41 -6.09
C MET A 13 2.11 -13.36 -5.01
N GLU A 14 1.18 -12.46 -5.28
CA GLU A 14 0.65 -11.50 -4.31
C GLU A 14 0.02 -12.23 -3.11
N ALA A 15 -0.88 -13.18 -3.36
CA ALA A 15 -1.52 -14.00 -2.34
C ALA A 15 -0.51 -14.78 -1.48
N SER A 16 0.48 -15.41 -2.11
CA SER A 16 1.52 -16.16 -1.39
C SER A 16 2.36 -15.25 -0.50
N SER A 17 2.61 -14.02 -0.95
CA SER A 17 3.35 -13.02 -0.17
C SER A 17 2.54 -12.53 1.02
N MET A 18 1.25 -12.22 0.83
CA MET A 18 0.37 -11.75 1.91
C MET A 18 0.02 -12.83 2.93
N ALA A 19 0.15 -14.11 2.56
CA ALA A 19 -0.09 -15.27 3.43
C ALA A 19 1.20 -15.87 4.01
N HIS A 20 2.37 -15.26 3.80
CA HIS A 20 3.64 -15.84 4.23
C HIS A 20 3.79 -15.76 5.75
N GLU A 21 3.87 -16.90 6.42
CA GLU A 21 4.17 -17.03 7.86
C GLU A 21 3.36 -16.10 8.81
N PRO A 22 2.01 -16.08 8.74
CA PRO A 22 1.18 -15.07 9.41
C PRO A 22 1.14 -15.21 10.93
N ASN A 23 1.66 -16.30 11.50
CA ASN A 23 1.78 -16.47 12.96
C ASN A 23 3.17 -16.11 13.49
N LEU A 24 4.13 -15.86 12.59
CA LEU A 24 5.47 -15.40 12.90
C LEU A 24 5.65 -13.91 12.54
N ILE A 25 5.10 -13.50 11.40
CA ILE A 25 5.15 -12.12 10.90
C ILE A 25 3.95 -11.36 11.45
N ASP A 26 4.22 -10.28 12.16
CA ASP A 26 3.17 -9.40 12.68
C ASP A 26 2.70 -8.36 11.67
N ILE A 27 3.64 -7.75 10.95
CA ILE A 27 3.41 -6.61 10.07
C ILE A 27 3.95 -6.89 8.67
N TYR A 28 3.10 -6.67 7.68
CA TYR A 28 3.45 -6.64 6.26
C TYR A 28 3.42 -5.19 5.82
N SER A 29 4.51 -4.72 5.20
CA SER A 29 4.61 -3.38 4.64
C SER A 29 4.83 -3.48 3.14
N ALA A 30 4.00 -2.78 2.37
CA ALA A 30 3.99 -2.81 0.92
C ALA A 30 3.70 -1.42 0.34
N SER A 31 4.22 -1.17 -0.86
CA SER A 31 4.07 0.08 -1.60
C SER A 31 3.96 -0.22 -3.10
N TRP A 32 3.23 -1.28 -3.42
CA TRP A 32 2.95 -1.72 -4.78
C TRP A 32 1.44 -1.77 -4.97
N GLY A 33 0.98 -1.56 -6.19
CA GLY A 33 -0.42 -1.49 -6.53
C GLY A 33 -0.59 -1.40 -8.05
N PRO A 34 -1.73 -0.91 -8.53
CA PRO A 34 -1.91 -0.49 -9.91
C PRO A 34 -0.88 0.58 -10.32
N VAL A 35 -0.87 0.95 -11.59
CA VAL A 35 0.01 2.02 -12.06
C VAL A 35 -0.59 3.37 -11.68
N ASP A 36 0.20 4.21 -11.02
CA ASP A 36 -0.20 5.55 -10.57
C ASP A 36 -0.20 6.58 -11.73
N ASP A 37 -1.09 6.39 -12.70
CA ASP A 37 -1.19 7.20 -13.92
C ASP A 37 -2.44 8.12 -13.97
N GLY A 38 -3.24 8.15 -12.90
CA GLY A 38 -4.49 8.90 -12.83
C GLY A 38 -5.61 8.36 -13.71
N LYS A 39 -5.47 7.13 -14.21
CA LYS A 39 -6.41 6.51 -15.17
C LYS A 39 -6.73 5.06 -14.85
N THR A 40 -5.89 4.40 -14.07
CA THR A 40 -6.02 3.00 -13.73
C THR A 40 -6.94 2.82 -12.52
N VAL A 41 -7.85 1.85 -12.60
CA VAL A 41 -8.65 1.38 -11.46
C VAL A 41 -8.48 -0.13 -11.39
N ASP A 42 -7.74 -0.62 -10.40
CA ASP A 42 -7.49 -2.05 -10.20
C ASP A 42 -7.20 -2.34 -8.72
N GLY A 43 -7.04 -3.61 -8.35
CA GLY A 43 -6.77 -4.00 -6.97
C GLY A 43 -6.55 -5.49 -6.78
N PRO A 44 -6.59 -5.98 -5.53
CA PRO A 44 -6.36 -7.39 -5.24
C PRO A 44 -7.37 -8.29 -5.94
N ARG A 45 -6.86 -9.26 -6.69
CA ARG A 45 -7.66 -10.34 -7.27
C ARG A 45 -8.03 -11.38 -6.21
N HIS A 46 -8.81 -12.39 -6.59
CA HIS A 46 -9.49 -13.30 -5.66
C HIS A 46 -8.52 -13.94 -4.66
N ALA A 47 -7.40 -14.50 -5.13
CA ALA A 47 -6.50 -15.24 -4.24
C ALA A 47 -5.85 -14.29 -3.21
N THR A 48 -5.42 -13.12 -3.65
CA THR A 48 -4.81 -12.10 -2.80
C THR A 48 -5.80 -11.57 -1.78
N MET A 49 -7.03 -11.28 -2.21
CA MET A 49 -8.09 -10.86 -1.30
C MET A 49 -8.37 -11.91 -0.22
N LYS A 50 -8.45 -13.18 -0.63
CA LYS A 50 -8.66 -14.30 0.31
C LYS A 50 -7.47 -14.47 1.27
N ALA A 51 -6.24 -14.24 0.81
CA ALA A 51 -5.05 -14.28 1.65
C ALA A 51 -5.07 -13.18 2.72
N ILE A 52 -5.37 -11.93 2.33
CA ILE A 52 -5.48 -10.80 3.25
C ILE A 52 -6.58 -11.06 4.28
N VAL A 53 -7.79 -11.45 3.86
CA VAL A 53 -8.91 -11.75 4.77
C VAL A 53 -8.55 -12.87 5.75
N LYS A 54 -7.84 -13.92 5.30
CA LYS A 54 -7.37 -14.99 6.17
C LYS A 54 -6.33 -14.47 7.17
N GLY A 55 -5.41 -13.60 6.74
CA GLY A 55 -4.44 -12.94 7.61
C GLY A 55 -5.10 -12.08 8.69
N ILE A 56 -6.08 -11.25 8.31
CA ILE A 56 -6.86 -10.42 9.26
C ILE A 56 -7.61 -11.27 10.29
N ASN A 57 -8.18 -12.41 9.90
CA ASN A 57 -8.98 -13.21 10.83
C ASN A 57 -8.18 -14.22 11.66
N GLY A 58 -6.99 -14.65 11.19
CA GLY A 58 -6.26 -15.75 11.80
C GLY A 58 -4.77 -15.53 12.01
N GLY A 59 -4.20 -14.48 11.42
CA GLY A 59 -2.81 -14.09 11.63
C GLY A 59 -2.55 -13.63 13.06
N ARG A 60 -1.27 -13.53 13.43
CA ARG A 60 -0.82 -13.15 14.77
C ARG A 60 -1.48 -13.97 15.87
N ARG A 61 -1.61 -15.29 15.65
CA ARG A 61 -2.29 -16.23 16.56
C ARG A 61 -3.73 -15.83 16.87
N GLY A 62 -4.44 -15.28 15.88
CA GLY A 62 -5.84 -14.84 15.99
C GLY A 62 -6.05 -13.36 16.32
N LEU A 63 -4.98 -12.55 16.43
CA LEU A 63 -5.09 -11.10 16.61
C LEU A 63 -5.27 -10.34 15.28
N GLY A 64 -5.03 -11.01 14.15
CA GLY A 64 -5.05 -10.45 12.82
C GLY A 64 -3.73 -9.83 12.41
N SER A 65 -3.24 -10.22 11.22
CA SER A 65 -2.09 -9.61 10.55
C SER A 65 -2.30 -8.11 10.34
N LEU A 66 -1.22 -7.33 10.40
CA LEU A 66 -1.28 -5.89 10.09
C LEU A 66 -0.69 -5.66 8.69
N TYR A 67 -1.51 -5.13 7.77
CA TYR A 67 -1.07 -4.78 6.42
C TYR A 67 -0.96 -3.26 6.32
N VAL A 68 0.25 -2.74 6.17
CA VAL A 68 0.52 -1.31 5.99
C VAL A 68 0.82 -1.04 4.52
N TRP A 69 0.16 -0.05 3.94
CA TRP A 69 0.25 0.27 2.53
C TRP A 69 0.64 1.73 2.29
N ALA A 70 1.50 2.00 1.32
CA ALA A 70 1.65 3.35 0.80
C ALA A 70 0.40 3.75 0.01
N SER A 71 0.01 5.02 0.05
CA SER A 71 -1.17 5.51 -0.67
C SER A 71 -0.97 5.62 -2.17
N GLY A 72 0.25 5.83 -2.66
CA GLY A 72 0.57 5.96 -4.10
C GLY A 72 1.44 7.18 -4.41
N ASP A 73 2.03 7.20 -5.61
CA ASP A 73 2.99 8.22 -6.09
C ASP A 73 2.49 8.99 -7.34
N GLY A 74 1.20 8.93 -7.65
CA GLY A 74 0.55 9.56 -8.81
C GLY A 74 0.32 11.07 -8.70
N GLY A 75 0.47 11.62 -7.49
CA GLY A 75 0.30 13.04 -7.19
C GLY A 75 -1.12 13.53 -7.44
N ALA A 76 -1.25 14.83 -7.70
CA ALA A 76 -2.56 15.50 -7.81
C ALA A 76 -3.47 15.02 -8.97
N ASN A 77 -2.96 14.17 -9.87
CA ASN A 77 -3.74 13.64 -10.99
C ASN A 77 -4.30 12.23 -10.72
N ASP A 78 -3.94 11.61 -9.59
CA ASP A 78 -4.44 10.30 -9.19
C ASP A 78 -5.22 10.37 -7.86
N ASP A 79 -6.08 9.38 -7.64
CA ASP A 79 -6.89 9.25 -6.43
C ASP A 79 -6.73 7.82 -5.90
N CYS A 80 -6.08 7.68 -4.75
CA CYS A 80 -5.78 6.38 -4.15
C CYS A 80 -7.02 5.56 -3.73
N ASN A 81 -8.25 6.06 -3.88
CA ASN A 81 -9.46 5.22 -3.85
C ASN A 81 -9.56 4.29 -5.08
N CYS A 82 -8.85 4.61 -6.17
CA CYS A 82 -8.77 3.80 -7.40
C CYS A 82 -7.78 2.63 -7.26
N ASP A 83 -6.89 2.67 -6.27
CA ASP A 83 -6.07 1.53 -5.84
C ASP A 83 -6.82 0.71 -4.79
N GLY A 84 -7.31 -0.47 -5.19
CA GLY A 84 -8.00 -1.39 -4.29
C GLY A 84 -7.15 -1.96 -3.15
N TYR A 85 -5.82 -1.81 -3.19
CA TYR A 85 -4.93 -2.15 -2.06
C TYR A 85 -4.93 -1.03 -1.02
N ALA A 86 -4.63 0.20 -1.42
CA ALA A 86 -4.66 1.37 -0.53
C ALA A 86 -6.08 1.68 -0.01
N ALA A 87 -7.11 1.46 -0.83
CA ALA A 87 -8.52 1.69 -0.48
C ALA A 87 -9.17 0.59 0.36
N SER A 88 -8.47 -0.51 0.63
CA SER A 88 -9.01 -1.66 1.34
C SER A 88 -9.24 -1.37 2.83
N MET A 89 -10.38 -1.78 3.38
CA MET A 89 -10.63 -1.71 4.83
C MET A 89 -9.68 -2.60 5.66
N TRP A 90 -8.93 -3.49 5.01
CA TRP A 90 -7.99 -4.41 5.65
C TRP A 90 -6.55 -3.91 5.64
N THR A 91 -6.28 -2.76 5.01
CA THR A 91 -4.96 -2.13 4.98
C THR A 91 -4.96 -0.84 5.80
N ILE A 92 -3.79 -0.50 6.31
CA ILE A 92 -3.48 0.76 6.97
C ILE A 92 -2.74 1.59 5.93
N SER A 93 -3.47 2.39 5.17
CA SER A 93 -2.92 3.28 4.15
C SER A 93 -2.27 4.50 4.79
N ILE A 94 -1.04 4.77 4.36
CA ILE A 94 -0.19 5.86 4.86
C ILE A 94 0.26 6.73 3.69
N ASN A 95 0.07 8.03 3.83
CA ASN A 95 0.50 9.03 2.87
C ASN A 95 1.77 9.77 3.35
N SER A 96 2.28 10.68 2.52
CA SER A 96 3.57 11.35 2.72
C SER A 96 3.46 12.83 3.07
N ALA A 97 4.14 13.21 4.16
CA ALA A 97 4.43 14.59 4.50
C ALA A 97 5.93 14.89 4.32
N ILE A 98 6.27 16.11 3.92
CA ILE A 98 7.65 16.58 3.85
C ILE A 98 8.10 17.17 5.18
N ASN A 99 9.39 17.47 5.32
CA ASN A 99 10.04 17.93 6.55
C ASN A 99 9.40 19.17 7.21
N ASP A 100 8.69 20.01 6.46
CA ASP A 100 7.98 21.19 6.95
C ASP A 100 6.47 20.95 7.22
N GLY A 101 6.02 19.70 7.13
CA GLY A 101 4.66 19.27 7.43
C GLY A 101 3.65 19.45 6.29
N ARG A 102 4.08 19.94 5.12
CA ARG A 102 3.22 19.95 3.92
C ARG A 102 3.14 18.57 3.28
N THR A 103 2.14 18.36 2.44
CA THR A 103 1.97 17.16 1.62
C THR A 103 3.07 17.04 0.57
N ALA A 104 3.60 15.84 0.34
CA ALA A 104 4.57 15.58 -0.72
C ALA A 104 3.94 15.76 -2.13
N LEU A 105 4.73 16.16 -3.13
CA LEU A 105 4.21 16.43 -4.48
C LEU A 105 3.63 15.19 -5.17
N TYR A 106 4.16 14.02 -4.87
CA TYR A 106 3.69 12.74 -5.41
C TYR A 106 2.53 12.15 -4.64
N ASP A 107 2.15 12.74 -3.51
CA ASP A 107 1.13 12.17 -2.64
C ASP A 107 -0.23 12.13 -3.33
N GLU A 108 -0.89 10.99 -3.27
CA GLU A 108 -2.27 10.81 -3.69
C GLU A 108 -3.22 11.08 -2.53
N SER A 109 -4.14 12.02 -2.71
CA SER A 109 -5.13 12.38 -1.69
C SER A 109 -6.41 11.60 -1.91
N CYS A 110 -6.78 10.77 -0.93
CA CYS A 110 -8.05 10.04 -0.96
C CYS A 110 -8.63 9.84 0.45
N THR A 111 -9.90 9.44 0.50
CA THR A 111 -10.66 9.26 1.75
C THR A 111 -10.29 7.99 2.51
N SER A 112 -9.61 7.03 1.88
CA SER A 112 -9.19 5.78 2.51
C SER A 112 -7.92 5.93 3.34
N THR A 113 -7.08 6.94 3.08
CA THR A 113 -5.85 7.22 3.83
C THR A 113 -6.13 7.42 5.32
N LEU A 114 -5.40 6.68 6.18
CA LEU A 114 -5.60 6.74 7.63
C LEU A 114 -4.66 7.71 8.35
N ALA A 115 -3.42 7.86 7.88
CA ALA A 115 -2.41 8.71 8.54
C ALA A 115 -1.28 9.11 7.58
N SER A 116 -0.39 9.98 8.07
CA SER A 116 0.77 10.49 7.34
C SER A 116 2.07 10.16 8.08
N THR A 117 3.14 9.93 7.33
CA THR A 117 4.52 9.88 7.85
C THR A 117 5.46 10.71 6.99
N PHE A 118 6.65 11.03 7.51
CA PHE A 118 7.64 11.80 6.76
C PHE A 118 8.25 11.01 5.60
N SER A 119 8.45 11.69 4.48
CA SER A 119 9.18 11.22 3.30
C SER A 119 9.78 12.41 2.54
N ASN A 120 10.32 12.19 1.34
CA ASN A 120 10.85 13.23 0.45
C ASN A 120 9.72 14.01 -0.26
N GLY A 121 10.05 15.14 -0.88
CA GLY A 121 9.08 15.98 -1.59
C GLY A 121 9.02 15.85 -3.12
N ARG A 122 9.80 14.95 -3.74
CA ARG A 122 10.05 14.85 -5.20
C ARG A 122 10.69 16.07 -5.89
N SER A 123 10.82 17.21 -5.22
CA SER A 123 11.38 18.41 -5.83
C SER A 123 12.89 18.51 -5.59
N ASP A 124 13.63 19.05 -6.56
CA ASP A 124 15.06 19.37 -6.42
C ASP A 124 15.33 20.51 -5.41
N ASP A 125 14.31 21.09 -4.77
CA ASP A 125 14.48 22.08 -3.71
C ASP A 125 15.02 21.37 -2.44
N PRO A 126 16.25 21.69 -1.98
CA PRO A 126 16.82 21.11 -0.76
C PRO A 126 16.04 21.45 0.52
N HIS A 127 15.04 22.34 0.45
CA HIS A 127 14.12 22.61 1.54
C HIS A 127 12.82 21.80 1.48
N ALA A 128 12.57 21.04 0.41
CA ALA A 128 11.37 20.23 0.23
C ALA A 128 11.51 18.77 0.70
N GLY A 129 12.64 18.40 1.31
CA GLY A 129 12.88 17.06 1.85
C GLY A 129 14.33 16.63 1.74
#